data_AF-A0A529MH11-F1
#
_entry.id   AF-A0A529MH11-F1
#
_cell.length_a   1.000
_cell.length_b   1.000
_cell.length_c   1.000
_cell.angle_alpha   90.00
_cell.angle_beta   90.00
_cell.angle_gamma   90.00
#
_symmetry.space_group_name_H-M   'P 1'
#
loop_
_entity.id
_entity.type
_entity.pdbx_description
1 polymer ?
#
loop_
_entity_poly.entity_id
_entity_poly.type
_entity_poly.pdbx_seq_one_letter_code
_entity_poly.pdbx_strand_id
1 'polypeptide(L)'
;EVVRTTGPEYVQAKLAERDERHAKAGESRYLVEPNVKDGKGGLRDLQTLFWIGKYFYRVRTGEELVEKGVFTQAEYREFQKAEDFLWAVRCHMHFLTGKAEERLHFDIQREIAERLGYTTHPGLSAVERFMKHYFLVAKDVGDLTRIFCAALEEEQAKHVPGFNRIFLTFQRRKRKLAGTSDFIVDNHRINIADDGVFERDPVNLLRLFWFADKHGLEFHPDALKLLTRSLGLVNKSLRRYEEANRLFLDILTSDRNAELNLRRMNEAGLLGRLIPDFGKIVAMMQFSMYHHYTVDEHLIRCIGVLAEIERGDGEKIHPLAHSLMPGLKKSREALYVAVLLHDIAKGRPEDHSEAGARIARRICPHMGLSPADTETVAWLVENHLVMSMTAQTRDLNDRKTIEDFASIVQSVERLKLLLILTVCDIRGVGPGVWNGWKGQLLRTLYYETELLLTGGFSEVSRAQRTAAARERLAEALSAWPAKERKRYVAQHYENYLLTVDLNDQLRHAD
;
A
#
# COMPACT_ATOMS: atom_id res chain seq x y z
N GLU A 1 42.98 18.56 -1.06
CA GLU A 1 43.14 17.42 -0.13
C GLU A 1 41.90 17.11 0.70
N VAL A 2 41.22 18.10 1.28
CA VAL A 2 40.04 17.94 2.17
C VAL A 2 38.98 16.93 1.65
N VAL A 3 38.57 17.03 0.38
CA VAL A 3 37.52 16.16 -0.21
C VAL A 3 37.93 14.68 -0.31
N ARG A 4 39.24 14.37 -0.36
CA ARG A 4 39.73 13.02 -0.62
C ARG A 4 39.52 12.09 0.59
N THR A 5 39.38 12.63 1.79
CA THR A 5 39.18 11.88 3.05
C THR A 5 37.74 11.93 3.55
N THR A 6 36.94 12.93 3.15
CA THR A 6 35.57 13.15 3.69
C THR A 6 34.44 12.74 2.75
N GLY A 7 34.76 12.13 1.61
CA GLY A 7 33.78 11.67 0.61
C GLY A 7 32.67 10.77 1.19
N PRO A 8 33.01 9.64 1.83
CA PRO A 8 32.02 8.73 2.42
C PRO A 8 31.15 9.39 3.50
N GLU A 9 31.75 10.24 4.35
CA GLU A 9 31.05 10.96 5.42
C GLU A 9 30.01 11.93 4.84
N TYR A 10 30.37 12.65 3.77
CA TYR A 10 29.44 13.54 3.07
C TYR A 10 28.27 12.77 2.43
N VAL A 11 28.54 11.62 1.82
CA VAL A 11 27.49 10.74 1.26
C VAL A 11 26.54 10.29 2.36
N GLN A 12 27.07 9.77 3.46
CA GLN A 12 26.25 9.33 4.61
C GLN A 12 25.41 10.47 5.17
N ALA A 13 26.00 11.66 5.38
CA ALA A 13 25.28 12.82 5.88
C ALA A 13 24.13 13.23 4.95
N LYS A 14 24.35 13.23 3.63
CA LYS A 14 23.30 13.59 2.65
C LYS A 14 22.19 12.56 2.52
N LEU A 15 22.52 11.27 2.64
CA LEU A 15 21.50 10.22 2.68
C LEU A 15 20.69 10.30 3.98
N ALA A 16 21.33 10.57 5.12
CA ALA A 16 20.61 10.79 6.39
C ALA A 16 19.70 12.02 6.35
N GLU A 17 20.14 13.14 5.76
CA GLU A 17 19.31 14.34 5.55
C GLU A 17 18.07 14.03 4.69
N ARG A 18 18.24 13.21 3.66
CA ARG A 18 17.12 12.73 2.82
C ARG A 18 16.14 11.90 3.64
N ASP A 19 16.63 10.94 4.41
CA ASP A 19 15.78 10.01 5.18
C ASP A 19 14.99 10.76 6.26
N GLU A 20 15.62 11.73 6.95
CA GLU A 20 14.94 12.58 7.93
C GLU A 20 13.86 13.46 7.26
N ARG A 21 14.13 14.01 6.08
CA ARG A 21 13.15 14.77 5.31
C ARG A 21 11.96 13.92 4.89
N HIS A 22 12.20 12.69 4.39
CA HIS A 22 11.13 11.77 4.02
C HIS A 22 10.27 11.41 5.24
N ALA A 23 10.88 11.17 6.40
CA ALA A 23 10.15 10.92 7.65
C ALA A 23 9.23 12.09 8.05
N LYS A 24 9.67 13.34 7.85
CA LYS A 24 8.86 14.55 8.13
C LYS A 24 7.74 14.79 7.11
N ALA A 25 7.99 14.49 5.83
CA ALA A 25 7.03 14.75 4.75
C ALA A 25 5.97 13.64 4.60
N GLY A 26 6.20 12.47 5.20
CA GLY A 26 5.38 11.26 5.08
C GLY A 26 6.06 10.20 4.22
N GLU A 27 5.93 8.93 4.62
CA GLU A 27 6.69 7.82 4.03
C GLU A 27 6.22 7.42 2.61
N SER A 28 4.99 7.78 2.22
CA SER A 28 4.42 7.43 0.92
C SER A 28 4.65 8.53 -0.12
N ARG A 29 5.16 8.12 -1.28
CA ARG A 29 5.27 8.94 -2.50
C ARG A 29 3.91 9.25 -3.12
N TYR A 30 2.92 8.42 -2.83
CA TYR A 30 1.64 8.38 -3.51
C TYR A 30 0.56 9.18 -2.78
N LEU A 31 0.95 10.22 -2.03
CA LEU A 31 0.05 11.14 -1.37
C LEU A 31 -0.62 12.06 -2.40
N VAL A 32 -1.95 12.16 -2.35
CA VAL A 32 -2.78 12.95 -3.27
C VAL A 32 -2.42 14.44 -3.31
N GLU A 33 -1.94 15.01 -2.20
CA GLU A 33 -1.42 16.38 -2.14
C GLU A 33 0.11 16.36 -1.91
N PRO A 34 0.91 16.04 -2.94
CA PRO A 34 2.34 15.81 -2.77
C PRO A 34 3.11 17.13 -2.57
N ASN A 35 4.26 17.06 -1.90
CA ASN A 35 5.24 18.13 -1.90
C ASN A 35 6.22 17.93 -3.07
N VAL A 36 6.21 18.85 -4.04
CA VAL A 36 6.97 18.75 -5.30
C VAL A 36 8.48 18.83 -5.08
N LYS A 37 8.90 19.48 -4.00
CA LYS A 37 10.31 19.73 -3.69
C LYS A 37 10.86 18.74 -2.68
N ASP A 38 10.24 18.69 -1.50
CA ASP A 38 10.76 17.98 -0.35
C ASP A 38 10.12 16.60 -0.14
N GLY A 39 9.12 16.21 -0.93
CA GLY A 39 8.52 14.87 -0.90
C GLY A 39 9.44 13.77 -1.43
N LYS A 40 9.08 12.51 -1.16
CA LYS A 40 9.76 11.31 -1.70
C LYS A 40 9.58 11.23 -3.22
N GLY A 41 10.67 11.30 -3.98
CA GLY A 41 10.67 11.45 -5.44
C GLY A 41 10.54 12.90 -5.93
N GLY A 42 10.67 13.90 -5.06
CA GLY A 42 10.64 15.32 -5.41
C GLY A 42 11.99 15.88 -5.86
N LEU A 43 12.03 17.18 -6.20
CA LEU A 43 13.24 17.86 -6.69
C LEU A 43 14.46 17.71 -5.77
N ARG A 44 14.24 17.68 -4.45
CA ARG A 44 15.33 17.57 -3.48
C ARG A 44 16.04 16.21 -3.56
N ASP A 45 15.35 15.15 -3.96
CA ASP A 45 15.98 13.84 -4.19
C ASP A 45 16.98 13.96 -5.34
N LEU A 46 16.57 14.50 -6.50
CA LEU A 46 17.45 14.73 -7.65
C LEU A 46 18.64 15.64 -7.31
N GLN A 47 18.39 16.74 -6.60
CA GLN A 47 19.44 17.67 -6.14
C GLN A 47 20.45 16.97 -5.22
N THR A 48 19.97 16.08 -4.34
CA THR A 48 20.83 15.30 -3.44
C THR A 48 21.75 14.39 -4.24
N LEU A 49 21.23 13.68 -5.26
CA LEU A 49 22.05 12.87 -6.17
C LEU A 49 23.11 13.72 -6.88
N PHE A 50 22.71 14.88 -7.41
CA PHE A 50 23.63 15.80 -8.10
C PHE A 50 24.73 16.33 -7.16
N TRP A 51 24.39 16.71 -5.93
CA TRP A 51 25.37 17.19 -4.95
C TRP A 51 26.35 16.11 -4.51
N ILE A 52 25.87 14.88 -4.31
CA ILE A 52 26.75 13.75 -4.04
C ILE A 52 27.64 13.50 -5.26
N GLY A 53 27.08 13.51 -6.46
CA GLY A 53 27.81 13.41 -7.72
C GLY A 53 28.97 14.38 -7.79
N LYS A 54 28.66 15.67 -7.62
CA LYS A 54 29.62 16.76 -7.67
C LYS A 54 30.73 16.65 -6.63
N TYR A 55 30.39 16.22 -5.41
CA TYR A 55 31.36 16.12 -4.33
C TYR A 55 32.22 14.86 -4.42
N PHE A 56 31.58 13.70 -4.58
CA PHE A 56 32.20 12.39 -4.51
C PHE A 56 32.87 11.99 -5.83
N TYR A 57 32.15 12.07 -6.95
CA TYR A 57 32.67 11.75 -8.28
C TYR A 57 33.43 12.91 -8.94
N ARG A 58 33.41 14.09 -8.31
CA ARG A 58 34.05 15.33 -8.79
C ARG A 58 33.57 15.79 -10.16
N VAL A 59 32.32 15.51 -10.46
CA VAL A 59 31.69 15.95 -11.70
C VAL A 59 31.23 17.40 -11.63
N ARG A 60 31.25 18.13 -12.75
CA ARG A 60 30.70 19.49 -12.83
C ARG A 60 29.27 19.50 -13.37
N THR A 61 28.97 18.57 -14.26
CA THR A 61 27.67 18.42 -14.91
C THR A 61 27.08 17.04 -14.62
N GLY A 62 25.77 16.88 -14.85
CA GLY A 62 25.13 15.58 -14.75
C GLY A 62 25.60 14.59 -15.83
N GLU A 63 26.02 15.09 -17.00
CA GLU A 63 26.49 14.27 -18.13
C GLU A 63 27.77 13.51 -17.79
N GLU A 64 28.67 14.13 -17.03
CA GLU A 64 29.90 13.48 -16.55
C GLU A 64 29.62 12.28 -15.62
N LEU A 65 28.41 12.14 -15.04
CA LEU A 65 28.02 10.93 -14.28
C LEU A 65 27.88 9.70 -15.19
N VAL A 66 27.62 9.90 -16.49
CA VAL A 66 27.61 8.82 -17.48
C VAL A 66 29.02 8.31 -17.74
N GLU A 67 29.99 9.22 -17.90
CA GLU A 67 31.40 8.87 -18.08
C GLU A 67 31.97 8.12 -16.87
N LYS A 68 31.45 8.41 -15.67
CA LYS A 68 31.80 7.71 -14.43
C LYS A 68 31.07 6.38 -14.23
N GLY A 69 30.22 5.98 -15.17
CA GLY A 69 29.48 4.71 -15.10
C GLY A 69 28.38 4.68 -14.04
N VAL A 70 28.01 5.83 -13.46
CA VAL A 70 26.94 5.93 -12.46
C VAL A 70 25.58 5.75 -13.12
N PHE A 71 25.38 6.44 -14.24
CA PHE A 71 24.20 6.32 -15.07
C PHE A 71 24.57 5.85 -16.48
N THR A 72 23.64 5.14 -17.12
CA THR A 72 23.62 4.99 -18.57
C THR A 72 23.06 6.25 -19.24
N GLN A 73 23.29 6.41 -20.55
CA GLN A 73 22.69 7.53 -21.30
C GLN A 73 21.15 7.54 -21.24
N ALA A 74 20.52 6.37 -21.09
CA ALA A 74 19.06 6.29 -20.94
C ALA A 74 18.62 6.81 -19.56
N GLU A 75 19.26 6.34 -18.49
CA GLU A 75 18.99 6.75 -17.11
C GLU A 75 19.26 8.26 -16.91
N TYR A 76 20.32 8.81 -17.51
CA TYR A 76 20.58 10.25 -17.44
C TYR A 76 19.50 11.08 -18.17
N ARG A 77 19.02 10.63 -19.33
CA ARG A 77 17.90 11.30 -20.02
C ARG A 77 16.61 11.27 -19.20
N GLU A 78 16.38 10.19 -18.47
CA GLU A 78 15.25 10.09 -17.53
C GLU A 78 15.40 11.07 -16.36
N PHE A 79 16.60 11.20 -15.80
CA PHE A 79 16.93 12.22 -14.80
C PHE A 79 16.59 13.62 -15.28
N GLN A 80 17.03 14.00 -16.49
CA GLN A 80 16.77 15.33 -17.06
C GLN A 80 15.26 15.58 -17.25
N LYS A 81 14.53 14.61 -17.80
CA LYS A 81 13.08 14.73 -17.97
C LYS A 81 12.34 14.89 -16.65
N ALA A 82 12.75 14.14 -15.62
CA ALA A 82 12.16 14.24 -14.30
C ALA A 82 12.43 15.62 -13.66
N GLU A 83 13.66 16.12 -13.76
CA GLU A 83 14.05 17.44 -13.28
C GLU A 83 13.25 18.55 -13.99
N ASP A 84 13.21 18.54 -15.32
CA ASP A 84 12.49 19.52 -16.14
C ASP A 84 11.00 19.56 -15.79
N PHE A 85 10.37 18.37 -15.66
CA PHE A 85 8.96 18.27 -15.32
C PHE A 85 8.66 18.83 -13.92
N LEU A 86 9.41 18.41 -12.91
CA LEU A 86 9.19 18.85 -11.53
C LEU A 86 9.44 20.36 -11.38
N TRP A 87 10.41 20.91 -12.11
CA TRP A 87 10.62 22.36 -12.19
C TRP A 87 9.45 23.08 -12.85
N ALA A 88 8.95 22.57 -13.99
CA ALA A 88 7.79 23.15 -14.66
C ALA A 88 6.59 23.22 -13.71
N VAL A 89 6.25 22.11 -13.05
CA VAL A 89 5.17 22.06 -12.06
C VAL A 89 5.36 23.11 -10.96
N ARG A 90 6.55 23.14 -10.35
CA ARG A 90 6.87 24.07 -9.27
C ARG A 90 6.78 25.54 -9.70
N CYS A 91 7.31 25.88 -10.87
CA CYS A 91 7.21 27.23 -11.43
C CYS A 91 5.76 27.64 -11.69
N HIS A 92 4.95 26.76 -12.29
CA HIS A 92 3.52 27.03 -12.50
C HIS A 92 2.75 27.21 -11.18
N MET A 93 3.09 26.45 -10.13
CA MET A 93 2.54 26.64 -8.78
C MET A 93 2.89 28.01 -8.21
N HIS A 94 4.15 28.43 -8.35
CA HIS A 94 4.60 29.74 -7.85
C HIS A 94 3.95 30.89 -8.61
N PHE A 95 3.83 30.77 -9.94
CA PHE A 95 3.14 31.78 -10.76
C PHE A 95 1.64 31.84 -10.48
N LEU A 96 0.99 30.71 -10.19
CA LEU A 96 -0.42 30.67 -9.84
C LEU A 96 -0.69 31.28 -8.47
N THR A 97 0.14 30.94 -7.47
CA THR A 97 -0.11 31.32 -6.07
C THR A 97 0.54 32.66 -5.67
N GLY A 98 1.48 33.17 -6.47
CA GLY A 98 2.24 34.38 -6.16
C GLY A 98 3.23 34.24 -4.99
N LYS A 99 3.45 33.01 -4.50
CA LYS A 99 4.33 32.70 -3.36
C LYS A 99 5.09 31.40 -3.62
N ALA A 100 6.08 31.13 -2.76
CA ALA A 100 6.84 29.88 -2.79
C ALA A 100 6.01 28.70 -2.22
N GLU A 101 4.93 28.33 -2.92
CA GLU A 101 4.13 27.14 -2.60
C GLU A 101 4.83 25.87 -3.09
N GLU A 102 4.94 24.86 -2.23
CA GLU A 102 5.64 23.60 -2.54
C GLU A 102 4.73 22.38 -2.47
N ARG A 103 3.54 22.55 -1.87
CA ARG A 103 2.52 21.49 -1.80
C ARG A 103 1.50 21.68 -2.91
N LEU A 104 1.31 20.63 -3.69
CA LEU A 104 0.35 20.60 -4.78
C LEU A 104 -1.05 20.28 -4.22
N HIS A 105 -1.66 21.31 -3.62
CA HIS A 105 -2.97 21.21 -2.99
C HIS A 105 -4.09 20.85 -3.97
N PHE A 106 -5.11 20.17 -3.46
CA PHE A 106 -6.22 19.67 -4.28
C PHE A 106 -6.93 20.78 -5.08
N ASP A 107 -7.04 21.98 -4.51
CA ASP A 107 -7.70 23.14 -5.12
C ASP A 107 -6.92 23.71 -6.33
N ILE A 108 -5.58 23.66 -6.31
CA ILE A 108 -4.75 24.16 -7.41
C ILE A 108 -4.46 23.11 -8.49
N GLN A 109 -4.61 21.82 -8.20
CA GLN A 109 -4.24 20.73 -9.12
C GLN A 109 -4.89 20.84 -10.50
N ARG A 110 -6.17 21.23 -10.55
CA ARG A 110 -6.91 21.36 -11.82
C ARG A 110 -6.33 22.47 -12.70
N GLU A 111 -6.11 23.64 -12.13
CA GLU A 111 -5.53 24.80 -12.81
C GLU A 111 -4.10 24.52 -13.27
N ILE A 112 -3.30 23.81 -12.46
CA ILE A 112 -1.94 23.40 -12.86
C ILE A 112 -1.98 22.40 -14.02
N ALA A 113 -2.91 21.45 -14.03
CA ALA A 113 -3.08 20.52 -15.14
C ALA A 113 -3.40 21.26 -16.45
N GLU A 114 -4.28 22.27 -16.40
CA GLU A 114 -4.62 23.10 -17.57
C GLU A 114 -3.43 23.92 -18.06
N ARG A 115 -2.69 24.57 -17.14
CA ARG A 115 -1.49 25.35 -17.47
C ARG A 115 -0.38 24.52 -18.12
N LEU A 116 -0.27 23.25 -17.73
CA LEU A 116 0.67 22.29 -18.31
C LEU A 116 0.14 21.59 -19.57
N GLY A 117 -1.06 21.93 -20.03
CA GLY A 117 -1.64 21.44 -21.29
C GLY A 117 -2.26 20.04 -21.23
N TYR A 118 -2.63 19.55 -20.04
CA TYR A 118 -3.33 18.26 -19.94
C TYR A 118 -4.77 18.37 -20.38
N THR A 119 -5.24 17.34 -21.08
CA THR A 119 -6.60 17.24 -21.62
C THR A 119 -7.32 16.01 -21.10
N THR A 120 -8.65 16.00 -21.08
CA THR A 120 -9.44 14.83 -20.69
C THR A 120 -9.38 13.73 -21.76
N HIS A 121 -9.33 12.47 -21.33
CA HIS A 121 -9.52 11.29 -22.20
C HIS A 121 -10.61 10.38 -21.63
N PRO A 122 -11.17 9.44 -22.42
CA PRO A 122 -12.14 8.47 -21.90
C PRO A 122 -11.62 7.76 -20.65
N GLY A 123 -12.34 7.92 -19.53
CA GLY A 123 -12.04 7.30 -18.23
C GLY A 123 -11.14 8.11 -17.29
N LEU A 124 -10.47 9.18 -17.73
CA LEU A 124 -9.60 10.02 -16.87
C LEU A 124 -9.71 11.51 -17.22
N SER A 125 -9.96 12.33 -16.21
CA SER A 125 -9.93 13.79 -16.31
C SER A 125 -8.51 14.32 -16.54
N ALA A 126 -8.40 15.56 -17.04
CA ALA A 126 -7.11 16.24 -17.22
C ALA A 126 -6.26 16.25 -15.94
N VAL A 127 -6.88 16.51 -14.79
CA VAL A 127 -6.20 16.54 -13.49
C VAL A 127 -5.71 15.16 -13.06
N GLU A 128 -6.51 14.10 -13.24
CA GLU A 128 -6.08 12.74 -12.92
C GLU A 128 -4.93 12.27 -13.81
N ARG A 129 -4.93 12.67 -15.09
CA ARG A 129 -3.80 12.41 -15.99
C ARG A 129 -2.54 13.15 -15.57
N PHE A 130 -2.67 14.42 -15.20
CA PHE A 130 -1.55 15.21 -14.68
C PHE A 130 -0.96 14.56 -13.43
N MET A 131 -1.82 14.25 -12.45
CA MET A 131 -1.40 13.64 -11.19
C MET A 131 -0.79 12.25 -11.42
N LYS A 132 -1.34 11.47 -12.36
CA LYS A 132 -0.72 10.20 -12.77
C LYS A 132 0.68 10.39 -13.34
N HIS A 133 0.87 11.35 -14.25
CA HIS A 133 2.21 11.63 -14.77
C HIS A 133 3.16 12.10 -13.67
N TYR A 134 2.68 12.95 -12.74
CA TYR A 134 3.46 13.37 -11.58
C TYR A 134 3.95 12.19 -10.74
N PHE A 135 3.07 11.25 -10.37
CA PHE A 135 3.46 10.10 -9.56
C PHE A 135 4.37 9.12 -10.32
N LEU A 136 4.24 9.01 -11.64
CA LEU A 136 5.18 8.26 -12.48
C LEU A 136 6.57 8.91 -12.46
N VAL A 137 6.66 10.24 -12.64
CA VAL A 137 7.94 10.96 -12.53
C VAL A 137 8.54 10.80 -11.13
N ALA A 138 7.74 10.95 -10.09
CA ALA A 138 8.22 10.71 -8.72
C ALA A 138 8.73 9.27 -8.57
N LYS A 139 8.06 8.28 -9.21
CA LYS A 139 8.51 6.89 -9.25
C LYS A 139 9.92 6.78 -9.83
N ASP A 140 10.10 7.33 -11.03
CA ASP A 140 11.35 7.32 -11.79
C ASP A 140 12.51 7.95 -11.00
N VAL A 141 12.27 9.05 -10.27
CA VAL A 141 13.26 9.66 -9.36
C VAL A 141 13.74 8.67 -8.28
N GLY A 142 12.84 7.83 -7.75
CA GLY A 142 13.21 6.76 -6.83
C GLY A 142 14.06 5.68 -7.48
N ASP A 143 13.76 5.32 -8.71
CA ASP A 143 14.49 4.31 -9.48
C ASP A 143 15.92 4.80 -9.76
N LEU A 144 16.06 6.06 -10.17
CA LEU A 144 17.35 6.75 -10.34
C LEU A 144 18.14 6.82 -9.03
N THR A 145 17.48 7.12 -7.91
CA THR A 145 18.11 7.13 -6.59
C THR A 145 18.68 5.76 -6.22
N ARG A 146 17.94 4.67 -6.50
CA ARG A 146 18.43 3.30 -6.26
C ARG A 146 19.63 2.96 -7.14
N ILE A 147 19.59 3.31 -8.43
CA ILE A 147 20.71 3.11 -9.37
C ILE A 147 21.96 3.85 -8.88
N PHE A 148 21.80 5.10 -8.46
CA PHE A 148 22.89 5.92 -7.94
C PHE A 148 23.50 5.34 -6.65
N CYS A 149 22.65 4.90 -5.71
CA CYS A 149 23.11 4.23 -4.50
C CYS A 149 23.90 2.94 -4.82
N ALA A 150 23.46 2.13 -5.79
CA ALA A 150 24.19 0.95 -6.23
C ALA A 150 25.60 1.30 -6.75
N ALA A 151 25.70 2.32 -7.61
CA ALA A 151 26.98 2.78 -8.14
C ALA A 151 27.91 3.34 -7.05
N LEU A 152 27.36 4.03 -6.05
CA LEU A 152 28.12 4.52 -4.89
C LEU A 152 28.70 3.38 -4.06
N GLU A 153 27.91 2.34 -3.79
CA GLU A 153 28.37 1.17 -3.02
C GLU A 153 29.50 0.43 -3.77
N GLU A 154 29.37 0.29 -5.09
CA GLU A 154 30.39 -0.30 -5.95
C GLU A 154 31.71 0.51 -5.91
N GLU A 155 31.62 1.84 -6.02
CA GLU A 155 32.79 2.72 -6.03
C GLU A 155 33.49 2.78 -4.67
N GLN A 156 32.72 2.81 -3.57
CA GLN A 156 33.28 2.70 -2.22
C GLN A 156 33.98 1.35 -2.01
N ALA A 157 33.47 0.25 -2.59
CA ALA A 157 34.15 -1.04 -2.50
C ALA A 157 35.51 -1.05 -3.22
N LYS A 158 35.67 -0.29 -4.31
CA LYS A 158 36.95 -0.15 -5.05
C LYS A 158 37.99 0.68 -4.30
N HIS A 159 37.56 1.70 -3.56
CA HIS A 159 38.44 2.64 -2.84
C HIS A 159 38.89 2.20 -1.44
N VAL A 160 38.58 0.97 -1.03
CA VAL A 160 39.17 0.32 0.17
C VAL A 160 40.27 -0.71 -0.17
N PRO A 161 41.39 -0.35 -0.85
CA PRO A 161 42.62 -1.12 -0.78
C PRO A 161 43.56 -0.56 0.30
N GLY A 162 43.80 -1.33 1.36
CA GLY A 162 45.08 -1.28 2.08
C GLY A 162 45.15 -0.64 3.48
N PHE A 163 44.11 -0.02 4.04
CA PHE A 163 44.20 0.59 5.38
C PHE A 163 42.94 0.35 6.23
N ASN A 164 42.88 -0.84 6.86
CA ASN A 164 42.17 -1.18 8.13
C ASN A 164 41.74 -2.65 8.16
N ARG A 165 42.72 -3.55 8.25
CA ARG A 165 42.49 -4.96 8.59
C ARG A 165 42.10 -5.19 10.06
N ILE A 166 41.92 -4.14 10.87
CA ILE A 166 41.64 -4.23 12.31
C ILE A 166 40.22 -3.80 12.69
N PHE A 167 39.53 -3.00 11.85
CA PHE A 167 38.12 -2.61 12.07
C PHE A 167 37.13 -3.28 11.09
N LEU A 168 37.62 -4.06 10.12
CA LEU A 168 36.83 -4.88 9.18
C LEU A 168 36.62 -6.32 9.66
N THR A 169 36.72 -6.56 10.97
CA THR A 169 36.60 -7.89 11.60
C THR A 169 35.17 -8.47 11.55
N PHE A 170 34.19 -7.73 11.03
CA PHE A 170 32.97 -8.31 10.47
C PHE A 170 33.23 -8.65 9.00
N GLN A 171 33.80 -9.83 8.75
CA GLN A 171 33.96 -10.42 7.43
C GLN A 171 32.69 -10.21 6.59
N ARG A 172 32.82 -9.55 5.43
CA ARG A 172 31.86 -9.60 4.31
C ARG A 172 31.63 -11.07 3.90
N ARG A 173 30.80 -11.79 4.65
CA ARG A 173 30.45 -13.18 4.36
C ARG A 173 29.29 -13.16 3.37
N LYS A 174 29.62 -12.95 2.10
CA LYS A 174 28.74 -13.37 1.00
C LYS A 174 28.46 -14.86 1.22
N ARG A 175 27.22 -15.19 1.56
CA ARG A 175 26.80 -16.57 1.80
C ARG A 175 25.73 -16.91 0.78
N LYS A 176 25.80 -18.12 0.23
CA LYS A 176 24.68 -18.64 -0.55
C LYS A 176 23.44 -18.67 0.33
N LEU A 177 22.31 -18.26 -0.22
CA LEU A 177 21.05 -18.33 0.48
C LEU A 177 20.65 -19.80 0.63
N ALA A 178 20.17 -20.21 1.80
CA ALA A 178 19.72 -21.58 2.00
C ALA A 178 18.51 -21.87 1.08
N GLY A 179 18.56 -22.99 0.35
CA GLY A 179 17.48 -23.40 -0.56
C GLY A 179 17.64 -22.95 -2.02
N THR A 180 18.70 -22.23 -2.38
CA THR A 180 18.96 -21.83 -3.78
C THR A 180 20.42 -21.46 -4.03
N SER A 181 20.91 -21.68 -5.25
CA SER A 181 22.21 -21.16 -5.71
C SER A 181 22.11 -19.81 -6.41
N ASP A 182 20.90 -19.35 -6.73
CA ASP A 182 20.64 -18.16 -7.55
C ASP A 182 20.74 -16.85 -6.76
N PHE A 183 20.66 -16.93 -5.43
CA PHE A 183 20.73 -15.78 -4.54
C PHE A 183 21.80 -15.95 -3.46
N ILE A 184 22.34 -14.82 -3.04
CA ILE A 184 23.29 -14.70 -1.93
C ILE A 184 22.75 -13.69 -0.91
N VAL A 185 23.29 -13.76 0.30
CA VAL A 185 23.06 -12.76 1.34
C VAL A 185 24.34 -11.96 1.56
N ASP A 186 24.23 -10.64 1.52
CA ASP A 186 25.29 -9.68 1.81
C ASP A 186 24.78 -8.65 2.81
N ASN A 187 25.34 -8.65 4.03
CA ASN A 187 24.95 -7.73 5.11
C ASN A 187 23.42 -7.64 5.33
N HIS A 188 22.78 -8.81 5.53
CA HIS A 188 21.32 -8.91 5.74
C HIS A 188 20.46 -8.43 4.54
N ARG A 189 21.09 -8.27 3.37
CA ARG A 189 20.41 -7.98 2.11
C ARG A 189 20.47 -9.18 1.17
N ILE A 190 19.36 -9.53 0.55
CA ILE A 190 19.34 -10.49 -0.56
C ILE A 190 19.95 -9.84 -1.80
N ASN A 191 20.84 -10.57 -2.46
CA ASN A 191 21.44 -10.17 -3.73
C ASN A 191 21.44 -11.35 -4.72
N ILE A 192 21.69 -11.05 -5.99
CA ILE A 192 21.85 -12.04 -7.06
C ILE A 192 23.21 -12.73 -6.97
N ALA A 193 23.27 -14.01 -7.35
CA ALA A 193 24.54 -14.72 -7.46
C ALA A 193 25.34 -14.33 -8.72
N ASP A 194 24.64 -13.99 -9.80
CA ASP A 194 25.20 -13.55 -11.09
C ASP A 194 24.16 -12.80 -11.94
N ASP A 195 24.62 -12.08 -12.97
CA ASP A 195 23.79 -11.19 -13.79
C ASP A 195 22.80 -11.92 -14.72
N GLY A 196 23.00 -13.20 -15.00
CA GLY A 196 22.14 -14.01 -15.88
C GLY A 196 20.99 -14.71 -15.15
N VAL A 197 20.82 -14.49 -13.84
CA VAL A 197 19.90 -15.25 -12.99
C VAL A 197 18.44 -15.20 -13.44
N PHE A 198 17.95 -14.05 -13.91
CA PHE A 198 16.57 -13.89 -14.36
C PHE A 198 16.34 -14.39 -15.79
N GLU A 199 17.37 -14.32 -16.65
CA GLU A 199 17.26 -14.82 -18.02
C GLU A 199 17.22 -16.35 -18.05
N ARG A 200 18.01 -17.01 -17.19
CA ARG A 200 17.96 -18.46 -17.03
C ARG A 200 16.64 -18.94 -16.45
N ASP A 201 16.12 -18.25 -15.44
CA ASP A 201 14.82 -18.56 -14.84
C ASP A 201 14.05 -17.28 -14.49
N PRO A 202 13.09 -16.86 -15.33
CA PRO A 202 12.27 -15.67 -15.06
C PRO A 202 11.42 -15.75 -13.78
N VAL A 203 11.19 -16.95 -13.23
CA VAL A 203 10.49 -17.12 -11.93
C VAL A 203 11.33 -16.55 -10.80
N ASN A 204 12.66 -16.43 -10.97
CA ASN A 204 13.52 -15.78 -9.99
C ASN A 204 13.17 -14.32 -9.73
N LEU A 205 12.47 -13.64 -10.66
CA LEU A 205 11.92 -12.30 -10.39
C LEU A 205 10.97 -12.32 -9.19
N LEU A 206 10.17 -13.38 -9.02
CA LEU A 206 9.28 -13.56 -7.87
C LEU A 206 10.00 -14.20 -6.68
N ARG A 207 10.88 -15.19 -6.93
CA ARG A 207 11.63 -15.85 -5.84
C ARG A 207 12.50 -14.86 -5.06
N LEU A 208 13.02 -13.82 -5.71
CA LEU A 208 13.76 -12.76 -5.02
C LEU A 208 12.93 -12.16 -3.87
N PHE A 209 11.66 -11.81 -4.12
CA PHE A 209 10.76 -11.26 -3.11
C PHE A 209 10.32 -12.32 -2.09
N TRP A 210 9.98 -13.52 -2.56
CA TRP A 210 9.56 -14.62 -1.69
C TRP A 210 10.65 -15.02 -0.69
N PHE A 211 11.90 -15.16 -1.14
CA PHE A 211 13.04 -15.43 -0.27
C PHE A 211 13.36 -14.27 0.66
N ALA A 212 13.29 -13.03 0.16
CA ALA A 212 13.48 -11.85 1.00
C ALA A 212 12.48 -11.83 2.16
N ASP A 213 11.20 -12.09 1.87
CA ASP A 213 10.17 -12.17 2.89
C ASP A 213 10.43 -13.32 3.88
N LYS A 214 10.59 -14.55 3.38
CA LYS A 214 10.78 -15.76 4.19
C LYS A 214 11.96 -15.65 5.16
N HIS A 215 13.04 -15.00 4.74
CA HIS A 215 14.25 -14.83 5.54
C HIS A 215 14.33 -13.45 6.23
N GLY A 216 13.35 -12.56 6.01
CA GLY A 216 13.36 -11.20 6.55
C GLY A 216 14.55 -10.38 6.11
N LEU A 217 14.91 -10.46 4.83
CA LEU A 217 16.05 -9.76 4.25
C LEU A 217 15.62 -8.47 3.58
N GLU A 218 16.50 -7.48 3.65
CA GLU A 218 16.41 -6.28 2.84
C GLU A 218 16.91 -6.54 1.41
N PHE A 219 16.70 -5.62 0.47
CA PHE A 219 17.12 -5.83 -0.92
C PHE A 219 18.44 -5.11 -1.19
N HIS A 220 19.38 -5.80 -1.85
CA HIS A 220 20.58 -5.16 -2.34
C HIS A 220 20.24 -4.27 -3.55
N PRO A 221 20.81 -3.04 -3.67
CA PRO A 221 20.56 -2.16 -4.81
C PRO A 221 20.83 -2.81 -6.18
N ASP A 222 21.90 -3.60 -6.29
CA ASP A 222 22.23 -4.35 -7.53
C ASP A 222 21.13 -5.33 -7.96
N ALA A 223 20.56 -6.09 -7.02
CA ALA A 223 19.47 -7.01 -7.32
C ALA A 223 18.23 -6.28 -7.85
N LEU A 224 17.88 -5.15 -7.24
CA LEU A 224 16.76 -4.31 -7.70
C LEU A 224 17.06 -3.68 -9.06
N LYS A 225 18.30 -3.21 -9.29
CA LYS A 225 18.75 -2.64 -10.56
C LYS A 225 18.65 -3.67 -11.69
N LEU A 226 19.16 -4.88 -11.48
CA LEU A 226 19.04 -5.96 -12.47
C LEU A 226 17.57 -6.32 -12.69
N LEU A 227 16.78 -6.45 -11.62
CA LEU A 227 15.36 -6.78 -11.72
C LEU A 227 14.59 -5.78 -12.58
N THR A 228 14.80 -4.48 -12.38
CA THR A 228 14.16 -3.42 -13.18
C THR A 228 14.52 -3.56 -14.66
N ARG A 229 15.77 -3.89 -14.99
CA ARG A 229 16.24 -4.13 -16.37
C ARG A 229 15.66 -5.41 -16.97
N SER A 230 15.35 -6.40 -16.14
CA SER A 230 14.81 -7.70 -16.55
C SER A 230 13.28 -7.78 -16.57
N LEU A 231 12.54 -6.70 -16.28
CA LEU A 231 11.07 -6.68 -16.30
C LEU A 231 10.46 -7.07 -17.66
N GLY A 232 11.21 -6.96 -18.75
CA GLY A 232 10.82 -7.44 -20.09
C GLY A 232 10.59 -8.95 -20.17
N LEU A 233 11.18 -9.73 -19.26
CA LEU A 233 11.02 -11.18 -19.18
C LEU A 233 9.62 -11.58 -18.67
N VAL A 234 8.86 -10.66 -18.06
CA VAL A 234 7.50 -10.91 -17.57
C VAL A 234 6.50 -10.92 -18.72
N ASN A 235 6.48 -12.04 -19.43
CA ASN A 235 5.62 -12.31 -20.57
C ASN A 235 4.33 -13.07 -20.18
N LYS A 236 3.47 -13.36 -21.16
CA LYS A 236 2.20 -14.09 -20.93
C LYS A 236 2.41 -15.49 -20.35
N SER A 237 3.51 -16.16 -20.69
CA SER A 237 3.82 -17.50 -20.18
C SER A 237 4.15 -17.44 -18.70
N LEU A 238 5.01 -16.51 -18.26
CA LEU A 238 5.34 -16.35 -16.84
C LEU A 238 4.10 -16.01 -15.99
N ARG A 239 3.24 -15.10 -16.47
CA ARG A 239 1.99 -14.71 -15.78
C ARG A 239 1.00 -15.87 -15.59
N ARG A 240 1.11 -16.91 -16.42
CA ARG A 240 0.26 -18.12 -16.36
C ARG A 240 0.98 -19.31 -15.76
N TYR A 241 2.23 -19.14 -15.33
CA TYR A 241 3.02 -20.22 -14.78
C TYR A 241 2.57 -20.49 -13.35
N GLU A 242 2.28 -21.76 -13.05
CA GLU A 242 1.71 -22.18 -11.76
C GLU A 242 2.62 -21.81 -10.59
N GLU A 243 3.92 -22.11 -10.69
CA GLU A 243 4.87 -21.80 -9.62
C GLU A 243 5.03 -20.29 -9.39
N ALA A 244 4.96 -19.46 -10.45
CA ALA A 244 4.99 -18.01 -10.28
C ALA A 244 3.76 -17.51 -9.53
N ASN A 245 2.58 -18.03 -9.87
CA ASN A 245 1.33 -17.67 -9.20
C ASN A 245 1.29 -18.17 -7.75
N ARG A 246 1.80 -19.38 -7.48
CA ARG A 246 1.96 -19.92 -6.12
C ARG A 246 2.86 -19.02 -5.27
N LEU A 247 4.04 -18.64 -5.78
CA LEU A 247 4.95 -17.72 -5.10
C LEU A 247 4.31 -16.34 -4.85
N PHE A 248 3.52 -15.85 -5.81
CA PHE A 248 2.81 -14.59 -5.64
C PHE A 248 1.76 -14.67 -4.53
N LEU A 249 0.98 -15.75 -4.45
CA LEU A 249 0.03 -15.96 -3.36
C LEU A 249 0.73 -16.08 -2.00
N ASP A 250 1.85 -16.78 -1.91
CA ASP A 250 2.66 -16.85 -0.68
C ASP A 250 3.09 -15.44 -0.23
N ILE A 251 3.51 -14.58 -1.17
CA ILE A 251 3.91 -13.19 -0.88
C ILE A 251 2.71 -12.34 -0.44
N LEU A 252 1.59 -12.45 -1.16
CA LEU A 252 0.35 -11.71 -0.89
C LEU A 252 -0.23 -12.05 0.49
N THR A 253 -0.10 -13.30 0.90
CA THR A 253 -0.68 -13.85 2.13
C THR A 253 0.34 -14.07 3.24
N SER A 254 1.51 -13.42 3.13
CA SER A 254 2.61 -13.55 4.07
C SER A 254 2.23 -13.15 5.50
N ASP A 255 2.59 -14.01 6.46
CA ASP A 255 2.42 -13.76 7.89
C ASP A 255 3.39 -12.70 8.44
N ARG A 256 4.42 -12.32 7.67
CA ARG A 256 5.41 -11.31 8.06
C ARG A 256 4.91 -9.91 7.72
N ASN A 257 5.09 -9.48 6.47
CA ASN A 257 4.73 -8.12 6.06
C ASN A 257 4.31 -8.07 4.58
N ALA A 258 3.11 -8.57 4.30
CA ALA A 258 2.52 -8.57 2.96
C ALA A 258 2.47 -7.16 2.34
N GLU A 259 2.12 -6.12 3.11
CA GLU A 259 2.11 -4.74 2.65
C GLU A 259 3.47 -4.29 2.12
N LEU A 260 4.52 -4.48 2.92
CA LEU A 260 5.88 -4.08 2.55
C LEU A 260 6.37 -4.82 1.31
N ASN A 261 6.07 -6.12 1.20
CA ASN A 261 6.47 -6.92 0.04
C ASN A 261 5.79 -6.44 -1.24
N LEU A 262 4.46 -6.25 -1.21
CA LEU A 262 3.71 -5.74 -2.36
C LEU A 262 4.15 -4.32 -2.75
N ARG A 263 4.41 -3.46 -1.76
CA ARG A 263 4.96 -2.12 -1.96
C ARG A 263 6.30 -2.17 -2.68
N ARG A 264 7.23 -3.02 -2.24
CA ARG A 264 8.54 -3.20 -2.88
C ARG A 264 8.40 -3.78 -4.29
N MET A 265 7.49 -4.74 -4.51
CA MET A 265 7.20 -5.28 -5.84
C MET A 265 6.61 -4.22 -6.78
N ASN A 266 5.76 -3.33 -6.26
CA ASN A 266 5.18 -2.22 -7.01
C ASN A 266 6.22 -1.16 -7.37
N GLU A 267 7.04 -0.72 -6.39
CA GLU A 267 8.14 0.22 -6.60
C GLU A 267 9.17 -0.34 -7.60
N ALA A 268 9.42 -1.65 -7.59
CA ALA A 268 10.28 -2.31 -8.56
C ALA A 268 9.61 -2.56 -9.93
N GLY A 269 8.32 -2.22 -10.10
CA GLY A 269 7.56 -2.40 -11.34
C GLY A 269 7.13 -3.84 -11.64
N LEU A 270 7.52 -4.82 -10.81
CA LEU A 270 7.18 -6.23 -11.01
C LEU A 270 5.68 -6.47 -10.86
N LEU A 271 5.03 -5.87 -9.85
CA LEU A 271 3.61 -6.11 -9.57
C LEU A 271 2.72 -5.74 -10.77
N GLY A 272 2.90 -4.54 -11.33
CA GLY A 272 2.15 -4.09 -12.50
C GLY A 272 2.47 -4.87 -13.79
N ARG A 273 3.66 -5.50 -13.89
CA ARG A 273 4.02 -6.39 -15.01
C ARG A 273 3.44 -7.79 -14.85
N LEU A 274 3.34 -8.29 -13.62
CA LEU A 274 2.76 -9.58 -13.28
C LEU A 274 1.24 -9.56 -13.44
N ILE A 275 0.59 -8.48 -12.96
CA ILE A 275 -0.85 -8.24 -13.08
C ILE A 275 -1.08 -6.98 -13.93
N PRO A 276 -1.26 -7.10 -15.26
CA PRO A 276 -1.37 -5.94 -16.15
C PRO A 276 -2.49 -4.96 -15.80
N ASP A 277 -3.61 -5.44 -15.24
CA ASP A 277 -4.69 -4.57 -14.79
C ASP A 277 -4.29 -3.76 -13.55
N PHE A 278 -3.49 -4.32 -12.63
CA PHE A 278 -2.83 -3.55 -11.58
C PHE A 278 -1.91 -2.48 -12.18
N GLY A 279 -1.13 -2.83 -13.20
CA GLY A 279 -0.27 -1.88 -13.90
C GLY A 279 -1.01 -0.66 -14.48
N LYS A 280 -2.31 -0.76 -14.78
CA LYS A 280 -3.12 0.37 -15.28
C LYS A 280 -3.49 1.37 -14.18
N ILE A 281 -3.67 0.90 -12.95
CA ILE A 281 -4.02 1.71 -11.78
C ILE A 281 -2.80 2.21 -11.00
N VAL A 282 -1.58 1.74 -11.33
CA VAL A 282 -0.34 2.29 -10.76
C VAL A 282 -0.31 3.81 -10.99
N ALA A 283 0.00 4.54 -9.92
CA ALA A 283 0.04 6.01 -9.92
C ALA A 283 -1.31 6.69 -10.25
N MET A 284 -2.42 5.94 -10.28
CA MET A 284 -3.74 6.51 -10.56
C MET A 284 -4.28 7.19 -9.30
N MET A 285 -4.50 8.49 -9.39
CA MET A 285 -5.26 9.23 -8.39
C MET A 285 -6.76 9.17 -8.71
N GLN A 286 -7.60 9.10 -7.67
CA GLN A 286 -9.01 9.47 -7.78
C GLN A 286 -9.15 10.92 -7.34
N PHE A 287 -9.68 11.79 -8.20
CA PHE A 287 -9.85 13.20 -7.85
C PHE A 287 -11.06 13.40 -6.92
N SER A 288 -10.89 13.05 -5.64
CA SER A 288 -11.90 13.14 -4.58
C SER A 288 -11.24 13.56 -3.26
N MET A 289 -11.89 14.46 -2.52
CA MET A 289 -11.36 15.02 -1.25
C MET A 289 -11.13 13.97 -0.16
N TYR A 290 -11.66 12.76 -0.31
CA TYR A 290 -11.57 11.72 0.71
C TYR A 290 -10.38 10.77 0.50
N HIS A 291 -9.77 10.73 -0.68
CA HIS A 291 -8.67 9.80 -0.96
C HIS A 291 -7.33 10.45 -0.66
N HIS A 292 -6.56 9.85 0.26
CA HIS A 292 -5.21 10.33 0.57
C HIS A 292 -4.14 9.73 -0.35
N TYR A 293 -4.45 8.60 -1.01
CA TYR A 293 -3.48 7.80 -1.75
C TYR A 293 -3.91 7.51 -3.19
N THR A 294 -2.97 7.17 -4.06
CA THR A 294 -3.27 6.57 -5.37
C THR A 294 -3.93 5.19 -5.20
N VAL A 295 -4.64 4.70 -6.22
CA VAL A 295 -5.41 3.45 -6.16
C VAL A 295 -4.51 2.26 -5.83
N ASP A 296 -3.34 2.14 -6.48
CA ASP A 296 -2.40 1.06 -6.21
C ASP A 296 -1.87 1.07 -4.76
N GLU A 297 -1.54 2.26 -4.25
CA GLU A 297 -1.11 2.45 -2.88
C GLU A 297 -2.22 2.09 -1.90
N HIS A 298 -3.45 2.54 -2.17
CA HIS A 298 -4.63 2.23 -1.37
C HIS A 298 -4.84 0.71 -1.26
N LEU A 299 -4.82 -0.02 -2.37
CA LEU A 299 -4.96 -1.49 -2.38
C LEU A 299 -3.89 -2.18 -1.53
N ILE A 300 -2.64 -1.73 -1.63
CA ILE A 300 -1.52 -2.28 -0.84
C ILE A 300 -1.72 -2.02 0.66
N ARG A 301 -2.18 -0.82 1.03
CA ARG A 301 -2.51 -0.49 2.42
C ARG A 301 -3.69 -1.32 2.95
N CYS A 302 -4.70 -1.58 2.14
CA CYS A 302 -5.81 -2.47 2.52
C CYS A 302 -5.32 -3.89 2.85
N ILE A 303 -4.31 -4.41 2.14
CA ILE A 303 -3.66 -5.68 2.47
C ILE A 303 -2.93 -5.59 3.83
N GLY A 304 -2.26 -4.48 4.10
CA GLY A 304 -1.64 -4.23 5.41
C GLY A 304 -2.64 -4.26 6.55
N VAL A 305 -3.80 -3.62 6.37
CA VAL A 305 -4.90 -3.63 7.34
C VAL A 305 -5.48 -5.03 7.53
N LEU A 306 -5.67 -5.81 6.44
CA LEU A 306 -6.12 -7.19 6.56
C LEU A 306 -5.15 -8.03 7.39
N ALA A 307 -3.84 -7.89 7.15
CA ALA A 307 -2.82 -8.58 7.93
C ALA A 307 -2.77 -8.12 9.40
N GLU A 308 -3.01 -6.84 9.69
CA GLU A 308 -3.16 -6.30 11.05
C GLU A 308 -4.35 -6.94 11.78
N ILE A 309 -5.50 -7.05 11.10
CA ILE A 309 -6.72 -7.67 11.64
C ILE A 309 -6.49 -9.17 11.91
N GLU A 310 -5.83 -9.86 10.98
CA GLU A 310 -5.53 -11.29 11.11
C GLU A 310 -4.60 -11.61 12.29
N ARG A 311 -3.54 -10.81 12.49
CA ARG A 311 -2.59 -11.00 13.60
C ARG A 311 -3.15 -10.59 14.97
N GLY A 312 -4.23 -9.82 15.00
CA GLY A 312 -4.83 -9.28 16.23
C GLY A 312 -4.27 -7.94 16.68
N ASP A 313 -3.35 -7.35 15.92
CA ASP A 313 -2.80 -6.00 16.18
C ASP A 313 -3.92 -4.93 16.15
N GLY A 314 -4.98 -5.17 15.37
CA GLY A 314 -6.11 -4.27 15.17
C GLY A 314 -7.35 -4.51 16.05
N GLU A 315 -7.31 -5.45 17.01
CA GLU A 315 -8.49 -5.89 17.78
C GLU A 315 -9.23 -4.71 18.45
N LYS A 316 -8.49 -3.77 19.04
CA LYS A 316 -9.08 -2.60 19.71
C LYS A 316 -9.83 -1.67 18.76
N ILE A 317 -9.42 -1.63 17.49
CA ILE A 317 -9.99 -0.73 16.48
C ILE A 317 -11.15 -1.41 15.75
N HIS A 318 -11.03 -2.72 15.47
CA HIS A 318 -11.99 -3.51 14.70
C HIS A 318 -12.33 -4.85 15.38
N PRO A 319 -12.96 -4.82 16.57
CA PRO A 319 -13.13 -6.04 17.38
C PRO A 319 -13.98 -7.11 16.68
N LEU A 320 -15.00 -6.69 15.91
CA LEU A 320 -15.84 -7.63 15.15
C LEU A 320 -15.08 -8.24 13.96
N ALA A 321 -14.31 -7.45 13.20
CA ALA A 321 -13.56 -8.01 12.06
C ALA A 321 -12.53 -9.03 12.54
N HIS A 322 -11.83 -8.72 13.63
CA HIS A 322 -10.86 -9.63 14.25
C HIS A 322 -11.54 -10.93 14.74
N SER A 323 -12.67 -10.84 15.45
CA SER A 323 -13.34 -12.02 16.00
C SER A 323 -13.88 -12.98 14.92
N LEU A 324 -14.09 -12.49 13.69
CA LEU A 324 -14.57 -13.29 12.56
C LEU A 324 -13.46 -14.03 11.80
N MET A 325 -12.22 -13.52 11.84
CA MET A 325 -11.09 -14.09 11.09
C MET A 325 -10.85 -15.59 11.35
N PRO A 326 -10.88 -16.11 12.60
CA PRO A 326 -10.66 -17.53 12.87
C PRO A 326 -11.64 -18.47 12.13
N GLY A 327 -12.87 -17.99 11.85
CA GLY A 327 -13.89 -18.74 11.13
C GLY A 327 -13.70 -18.76 9.60
N LEU A 328 -12.79 -17.94 9.06
CA LEU A 328 -12.60 -17.75 7.61
C LEU A 328 -11.33 -18.39 7.06
N LYS A 329 -10.72 -19.34 7.79
CA LYS A 329 -9.47 -20.01 7.38
C LYS A 329 -9.50 -20.59 5.96
N LYS A 330 -10.65 -21.13 5.53
CA LYS A 330 -10.82 -21.70 4.18
C LYS A 330 -10.84 -20.64 3.08
N SER A 331 -11.37 -19.46 3.40
CA SER A 331 -11.57 -18.37 2.45
C SER A 331 -10.51 -17.28 2.60
N ARG A 332 -9.45 -17.53 3.37
CA ARG A 332 -8.36 -16.59 3.65
C ARG A 332 -7.71 -16.09 2.37
N GLU A 333 -7.26 -17.00 1.51
CA GLU A 333 -6.61 -16.63 0.24
C GLU A 333 -7.57 -15.84 -0.66
N ALA A 334 -8.83 -16.29 -0.76
CA ALA A 334 -9.86 -15.57 -1.50
C ALA A 334 -10.08 -14.15 -0.96
N LEU A 335 -10.08 -13.95 0.37
CA LEU A 335 -10.23 -12.63 0.97
C LEU A 335 -9.04 -11.72 0.64
N TYR A 336 -7.81 -12.20 0.75
CA TYR A 336 -6.61 -11.44 0.38
C TYR A 336 -6.63 -11.04 -1.10
N VAL A 337 -6.99 -11.97 -1.99
CA VAL A 337 -7.13 -11.69 -3.42
C VAL A 337 -8.26 -10.69 -3.68
N ALA A 338 -9.41 -10.80 -3.00
CA ALA A 338 -10.50 -9.84 -3.13
C ALA A 338 -10.08 -8.43 -2.68
N VAL A 339 -9.38 -8.31 -1.55
CA VAL A 339 -8.84 -7.03 -1.07
C VAL A 339 -7.86 -6.42 -2.08
N LEU A 340 -6.99 -7.23 -2.69
CA LEU A 340 -6.07 -6.73 -3.73
C LEU A 340 -6.81 -6.26 -5.00
N LEU A 341 -7.99 -6.82 -5.29
CA LEU A 341 -8.66 -6.62 -6.58
C LEU A 341 -9.88 -5.70 -6.54
N HIS A 342 -10.39 -5.31 -5.37
CA HIS A 342 -11.69 -4.62 -5.27
C HIS A 342 -11.79 -3.35 -6.14
N ASP A 343 -10.69 -2.61 -6.26
CA ASP A 343 -10.59 -1.37 -7.03
C ASP A 343 -9.74 -1.48 -8.32
N ILE A 344 -9.39 -2.70 -8.73
CA ILE A 344 -8.42 -2.96 -9.82
C ILE A 344 -8.83 -2.38 -11.19
N ALA A 345 -10.11 -2.09 -11.35
CA ALA A 345 -10.69 -1.62 -12.61
C ALA A 345 -11.01 -0.12 -12.63
N LYS A 346 -10.59 0.65 -11.63
CA LYS A 346 -10.76 2.12 -11.63
C LYS A 346 -10.11 2.79 -12.85
N GLY A 347 -10.70 3.90 -13.28
CA GLY A 347 -10.30 4.64 -14.49
C GLY A 347 -10.78 4.02 -15.81
N ARG A 348 -11.70 3.05 -15.76
CA ARG A 348 -12.40 2.53 -16.94
C ARG A 348 -13.69 3.32 -17.20
N PRO A 349 -14.21 3.31 -18.45
CA PRO A 349 -15.48 3.95 -18.78
C PRO A 349 -16.72 3.23 -18.19
N GLU A 350 -16.58 1.94 -17.89
CA GLU A 350 -17.61 1.07 -17.30
C GLU A 350 -17.53 1.08 -15.76
N ASP A 351 -18.56 0.58 -15.08
CA ASP A 351 -18.54 0.43 -13.62
C ASP A 351 -17.34 -0.42 -13.18
N HIS A 352 -16.56 0.10 -12.24
CA HIS A 352 -15.31 -0.51 -11.80
C HIS A 352 -15.54 -1.78 -10.98
N SER A 353 -16.66 -1.92 -10.28
CA SER A 353 -16.96 -3.11 -9.50
C SER A 353 -17.28 -4.27 -10.44
N GLU A 354 -18.14 -4.04 -11.43
CA GLU A 354 -18.47 -5.06 -12.45
C GLU A 354 -17.24 -5.44 -13.31
N ALA A 355 -16.46 -4.45 -13.74
CA ALA A 355 -15.24 -4.67 -14.50
C ALA A 355 -14.18 -5.40 -13.66
N GLY A 356 -14.07 -5.06 -12.37
CA GLY A 356 -13.24 -5.74 -11.39
C GLY A 356 -13.62 -7.20 -11.23
N ALA A 357 -14.91 -7.51 -11.12
CA ALA A 357 -15.42 -8.88 -11.02
C ALA A 357 -15.08 -9.71 -12.27
N ARG A 358 -15.19 -9.13 -13.48
CA ARG A 358 -14.74 -9.78 -14.73
C ARG A 358 -13.23 -10.06 -14.73
N ILE A 359 -12.42 -9.15 -14.18
CA ILE A 359 -10.98 -9.35 -14.03
C ILE A 359 -10.71 -10.48 -13.05
N ALA A 360 -11.37 -10.50 -11.88
CA ALA A 360 -11.24 -11.52 -10.87
C ALA A 360 -11.53 -12.92 -11.44
N ARG A 361 -12.68 -13.10 -12.12
CA ARG A 361 -13.05 -14.38 -12.75
C ARG A 361 -12.00 -14.89 -13.74
N ARG A 362 -11.27 -13.99 -14.39
CA ARG A 362 -10.21 -14.34 -15.35
C ARG A 362 -8.88 -14.68 -14.69
N ILE A 363 -8.50 -14.01 -13.60
CA ILE A 363 -7.14 -14.15 -13.03
C ILE A 363 -7.06 -15.11 -11.84
N CYS A 364 -8.12 -15.26 -11.05
CA CYS A 364 -8.11 -16.16 -9.89
C CYS A 364 -7.78 -17.62 -10.26
N PRO A 365 -8.27 -18.19 -11.39
CA PRO A 365 -7.89 -19.54 -11.79
C PRO A 365 -6.39 -19.68 -12.10
N HIS A 366 -5.75 -18.62 -12.62
CA HIS A 366 -4.29 -18.61 -12.84
C HIS A 366 -3.52 -18.59 -11.52
N MET A 367 -4.11 -18.00 -10.48
CA MET A 367 -3.58 -18.01 -9.11
C MET A 367 -3.76 -19.37 -8.42
N GLY A 368 -4.49 -20.32 -9.00
CA GLY A 368 -4.77 -21.63 -8.40
C GLY A 368 -6.03 -21.67 -7.52
N LEU A 369 -6.82 -20.60 -7.51
CA LEU A 369 -8.08 -20.57 -6.75
C LEU A 369 -9.11 -21.51 -7.37
N SER A 370 -9.90 -22.17 -6.52
CA SER A 370 -11.01 -23.01 -6.95
C SER A 370 -12.10 -22.20 -7.66
N PRO A 371 -13.02 -22.83 -8.41
CA PRO A 371 -14.17 -22.14 -8.97
C PRO A 371 -15.03 -21.43 -7.91
N ALA A 372 -15.17 -22.03 -6.71
CA ALA A 372 -15.93 -21.45 -5.61
C ALA A 372 -15.23 -20.23 -5.01
N ASP A 373 -13.91 -20.29 -4.82
CA ASP A 373 -13.12 -19.15 -4.35
C ASP A 373 -13.09 -18.04 -5.39
N THR A 374 -12.95 -18.39 -6.67
CA THR A 374 -12.99 -17.43 -7.78
C THR A 374 -14.31 -16.67 -7.81
N GLU A 375 -15.44 -17.34 -7.64
CA GLU A 375 -16.74 -16.66 -7.58
C GLU A 375 -16.91 -15.85 -6.29
N THR A 376 -16.36 -16.32 -5.18
CA THR A 376 -16.33 -15.56 -3.92
C THR A 376 -15.55 -14.25 -4.08
N VAL A 377 -14.36 -14.30 -4.67
CA VAL A 377 -13.57 -13.11 -4.99
C VAL A 377 -14.35 -12.18 -5.92
N ALA A 378 -14.88 -12.72 -7.02
CA ALA A 378 -15.61 -11.92 -7.99
C ALA A 378 -16.82 -11.21 -7.38
N TRP A 379 -17.61 -11.93 -6.57
CA TRP A 379 -18.75 -11.38 -5.86
C TRP A 379 -18.34 -10.30 -4.85
N LEU A 380 -17.26 -10.51 -4.10
CA LEU A 380 -16.73 -9.51 -3.16
C LEU A 380 -16.28 -8.24 -3.88
N VAL A 381 -15.56 -8.38 -5.00
CA VAL A 381 -15.14 -7.23 -5.83
C VAL A 381 -16.35 -6.50 -6.42
N GLU A 382 -17.36 -7.23 -6.89
CA GLU A 382 -18.58 -6.65 -7.45
C GLU A 382 -19.39 -5.87 -6.40
N ASN A 383 -19.41 -6.35 -5.15
CA ASN A 383 -20.26 -5.82 -4.08
C ASN A 383 -19.51 -5.04 -3.00
N HIS A 384 -18.22 -4.71 -3.19
CA HIS A 384 -17.37 -4.15 -2.13
C HIS A 384 -17.89 -2.83 -1.53
N LEU A 385 -18.63 -2.04 -2.33
CA LEU A 385 -19.26 -0.80 -1.88
C LEU A 385 -20.61 -0.99 -1.19
N VAL A 386 -21.27 -2.14 -1.35
CA VAL A 386 -22.67 -2.32 -0.92
C VAL A 386 -22.80 -2.09 0.58
N MET A 387 -21.91 -2.69 1.38
CA MET A 387 -22.00 -2.57 2.84
C MET A 387 -21.72 -1.14 3.33
N SER A 388 -20.70 -0.46 2.78
CA SER A 388 -20.38 0.91 3.16
C SER A 388 -21.49 1.88 2.77
N MET A 389 -22.07 1.73 1.57
CA MET A 389 -23.19 2.53 1.10
C MET A 389 -24.45 2.30 1.94
N THR A 390 -24.84 1.04 2.18
CA THR A 390 -26.02 0.73 2.99
C THR A 390 -25.86 1.27 4.41
N ALA A 391 -24.72 1.03 5.06
CA ALA A 391 -24.48 1.45 6.43
C ALA A 391 -24.52 2.98 6.62
N GLN A 392 -24.06 3.74 5.62
CA GLN A 392 -23.89 5.20 5.76
C GLN A 392 -25.03 6.03 5.15
N THR A 393 -25.87 5.46 4.28
CA THR A 393 -26.90 6.21 3.53
C THR A 393 -28.33 5.76 3.79
N ARG A 394 -28.55 4.65 4.50
CA ARG A 394 -29.88 4.10 4.79
C ARG A 394 -30.16 4.05 6.30
N ASP A 395 -31.44 3.93 6.66
CA ASP A 395 -31.84 3.72 8.05
C ASP A 395 -31.70 2.24 8.42
N LEU A 396 -30.80 1.94 9.35
CA LEU A 396 -30.55 0.57 9.81
C LEU A 396 -31.62 0.02 10.76
N ASN A 397 -32.56 0.86 11.20
CA ASN A 397 -33.73 0.42 11.96
C ASN A 397 -34.89 -0.01 11.05
N ASP A 398 -34.86 0.37 9.76
CA ASP A 398 -35.85 -0.05 8.80
C ASP A 398 -35.64 -1.52 8.41
N ARG A 399 -36.65 -2.33 8.67
CA ARG A 399 -36.64 -3.76 8.36
C ARG A 399 -36.41 -4.03 6.88
N LYS A 400 -36.97 -3.20 6.00
CA LYS A 400 -36.84 -3.36 4.55
C LYS A 400 -35.39 -3.19 4.10
N THR A 401 -34.69 -2.19 4.65
CA THR A 401 -33.25 -1.99 4.44
C THR A 401 -32.43 -3.25 4.78
N ILE A 402 -32.71 -3.88 5.93
CA ILE A 402 -32.01 -5.11 6.34
C ILE A 402 -32.34 -6.29 5.44
N GLU A 403 -33.60 -6.44 5.02
CA GLU A 403 -34.04 -7.49 4.09
C GLU A 403 -33.41 -7.35 2.70
N ASP A 404 -33.37 -6.12 2.17
CA ASP A 404 -32.77 -5.83 0.87
C ASP A 404 -31.26 -6.13 0.90
N PHE A 405 -30.54 -5.71 1.94
CA PHE A 405 -29.12 -6.03 2.08
C PHE A 405 -28.88 -7.53 2.27
N ALA A 406 -29.69 -8.22 3.09
CA ALA A 406 -29.60 -9.67 3.26
C ALA A 406 -29.85 -10.42 1.95
N SER A 407 -30.75 -9.93 1.09
CA SER A 407 -31.05 -10.53 -0.21
C SER A 407 -29.85 -10.48 -1.18
N ILE A 408 -28.99 -9.46 -1.05
CA ILE A 408 -27.75 -9.32 -1.82
C ILE A 408 -26.67 -10.25 -1.26
N VAL A 409 -26.48 -10.25 0.07
CA VAL A 409 -25.40 -10.99 0.74
C VAL A 409 -25.64 -12.50 0.77
N GLN A 410 -26.88 -12.94 0.95
CA GLN A 410 -27.39 -14.32 0.87
C GLN A 410 -26.83 -15.34 1.87
N SER A 411 -25.63 -15.16 2.42
CA SER A 411 -25.03 -16.09 3.39
C SER A 411 -24.22 -15.39 4.47
N VAL A 412 -24.13 -16.02 5.64
CA VAL A 412 -23.32 -15.53 6.77
C VAL A 412 -21.84 -15.45 6.39
N GLU A 413 -21.34 -16.39 5.59
CA GLU A 413 -19.94 -16.38 5.14
C GLU A 413 -19.63 -15.16 4.26
N ARG A 414 -20.49 -14.85 3.28
CA ARG A 414 -20.38 -13.62 2.47
C ARG A 414 -20.49 -12.35 3.31
N LEU A 415 -21.36 -12.35 4.32
CA LEU A 415 -21.52 -11.23 5.24
C LEU A 415 -20.21 -10.96 6.01
N LYS A 416 -19.58 -12.01 6.54
CA LYS A 416 -18.30 -11.93 7.26
C LYS A 416 -17.19 -11.41 6.35
N LEU A 417 -17.07 -11.97 5.14
CA LEU A 417 -16.06 -11.56 4.16
C LEU A 417 -16.23 -10.11 3.70
N LEU A 418 -17.47 -9.70 3.38
CA LEU A 418 -17.77 -8.34 2.93
C LEU A 418 -17.49 -7.32 4.04
N LEU A 419 -17.86 -7.61 5.29
CA LEU A 419 -17.54 -6.75 6.42
C LEU A 419 -16.03 -6.51 6.53
N ILE A 420 -15.21 -7.56 6.48
CA ILE A 420 -13.76 -7.42 6.62
C ILE A 420 -13.18 -6.63 5.44
N LEU A 421 -13.60 -6.92 4.21
CA LEU A 421 -13.20 -6.16 3.03
C LEU A 421 -13.54 -4.67 3.18
N THR A 422 -14.77 -4.35 3.59
CA THR A 422 -15.21 -2.96 3.80
C THR A 422 -14.42 -2.25 4.91
N VAL A 423 -14.06 -2.97 5.99
CA VAL A 423 -13.20 -2.41 7.04
C VAL A 423 -11.81 -2.08 6.48
N CYS A 424 -11.21 -3.00 5.73
CA CYS A 424 -9.91 -2.81 5.09
C CYS A 424 -9.93 -1.62 4.12
N ASP A 425 -10.95 -1.53 3.27
CA ASP A 425 -11.15 -0.44 2.31
C ASP A 425 -11.19 0.93 3.04
N ILE A 426 -12.14 1.11 3.97
CA ILE A 426 -12.29 2.40 4.68
C ILE A 426 -11.02 2.80 5.44
N ARG A 427 -10.29 1.82 6.00
CA ARG A 427 -9.00 2.05 6.69
C ARG A 427 -7.86 2.37 5.73
N GLY A 428 -7.86 1.76 4.54
CA GLY A 428 -6.86 1.97 3.51
C GLY A 428 -6.95 3.33 2.83
N VAL A 429 -8.11 4.02 2.90
CA VAL A 429 -8.31 5.36 2.32
C VAL A 429 -7.35 6.41 2.92
N GLY A 430 -7.17 6.42 4.25
CA GLY A 430 -6.28 7.37 4.91
C GLY A 430 -6.56 7.65 6.39
N PRO A 431 -5.67 8.42 7.05
CA PRO A 431 -5.84 8.81 8.44
C PRO A 431 -7.14 9.59 8.67
N GLY A 432 -7.82 9.34 9.79
CA GLY A 432 -9.05 10.05 10.17
C GLY A 432 -10.32 9.65 9.41
N VAL A 433 -10.22 8.84 8.34
CA VAL A 433 -11.39 8.37 7.58
C VAL A 433 -12.19 7.33 8.38
N TRP A 434 -11.50 6.40 9.05
CA TRP A 434 -12.13 5.47 9.99
C TRP A 434 -12.37 6.15 11.34
N ASN A 435 -13.59 6.02 11.88
CA ASN A 435 -13.96 6.51 13.21
C ASN A 435 -14.96 5.56 13.90
N GLY A 436 -15.16 5.75 15.21
CA GLY A 436 -16.03 4.90 16.03
C GLY A 436 -17.47 4.80 15.51
N TRP A 437 -17.99 5.91 14.98
CA TRP A 437 -19.33 5.98 14.38
C TRP A 437 -19.47 5.10 13.13
N LYS A 438 -18.53 5.16 12.18
CA LYS A 438 -18.54 4.26 11.00
C LYS A 438 -18.43 2.81 11.42
N GLY A 439 -17.54 2.50 12.36
CA GLY A 439 -17.41 1.16 12.92
C GLY A 439 -18.71 0.65 13.53
N GLN A 440 -19.47 1.54 14.16
CA GLN A 440 -20.75 1.21 14.78
C GLN A 440 -21.85 0.94 13.76
N LEU A 441 -21.95 1.75 12.70
CA LEU A 441 -22.90 1.48 11.61
C LEU A 441 -22.67 0.11 10.96
N LEU A 442 -21.40 -0.24 10.70
CA LEU A 442 -21.04 -1.55 10.13
C LEU A 442 -21.39 -2.70 11.07
N ARG A 443 -21.15 -2.56 12.38
CA ARG A 443 -21.55 -3.57 13.38
C ARG A 443 -23.07 -3.73 13.44
N THR A 444 -23.81 -2.62 13.48
CA THR A 444 -25.27 -2.65 13.51
C THR A 444 -25.82 -3.39 12.30
N LEU A 445 -25.38 -3.01 11.09
CA LEU A 445 -25.80 -3.67 9.84
C LEU A 445 -25.45 -5.16 9.86
N TYR A 446 -24.22 -5.53 10.22
CA TYR A 446 -23.79 -6.92 10.31
C TYR A 446 -24.75 -7.73 11.20
N TYR A 447 -25.00 -7.27 12.44
CA TYR A 447 -25.77 -8.04 13.39
C TYR A 447 -27.26 -8.16 13.06
N GLU A 448 -27.88 -7.10 12.54
CA GLU A 448 -29.28 -7.15 12.13
C GLU A 448 -29.46 -8.06 10.90
N THR A 449 -28.49 -8.07 9.97
CA THR A 449 -28.48 -8.97 8.82
C THR A 449 -28.19 -10.42 9.21
N GLU A 450 -27.24 -10.66 10.11
CA GLU A 450 -26.90 -12.01 10.59
C GLU A 450 -28.11 -12.69 11.24
N LEU A 451 -28.85 -11.95 12.07
CA LEU A 451 -30.09 -12.45 12.68
C LEU A 451 -31.12 -12.88 11.63
N LEU A 452 -31.23 -12.14 10.52
CA LEU A 452 -32.13 -12.50 9.44
C LEU A 452 -31.66 -13.74 8.68
N LEU A 453 -30.37 -13.80 8.30
CA LEU A 453 -29.81 -14.92 7.54
C LEU A 453 -29.82 -16.25 8.30
N THR A 454 -29.78 -16.19 9.63
CA THR A 454 -29.77 -17.36 10.51
C THR A 454 -31.16 -17.76 11.01
N GLY A 455 -32.23 -17.05 10.60
CA GLY A 455 -33.59 -17.32 11.08
C GLY A 455 -33.80 -17.00 12.56
N GLY A 456 -33.06 -16.02 13.10
CA GLY A 456 -33.12 -15.59 14.50
C GLY A 456 -32.01 -16.15 15.40
N PHE A 457 -31.13 -17.01 14.88
CA PHE A 457 -30.03 -17.63 15.63
C PHE A 457 -28.68 -16.95 15.33
N SER A 458 -28.38 -15.84 16.00
CA SER A 458 -27.02 -15.25 15.93
C SER A 458 -26.01 -16.14 16.68
N GLU A 459 -24.78 -16.24 16.17
CA GLU A 459 -23.65 -16.90 16.86
C GLU A 459 -23.38 -16.30 18.25
N VAL A 460 -23.82 -15.04 18.49
CA VAL A 460 -23.87 -14.41 19.81
C VAL A 460 -25.23 -13.74 20.00
N SER A 461 -26.04 -14.24 20.94
CA SER A 461 -27.41 -13.75 21.12
C SER A 461 -27.45 -12.24 21.38
N ARG A 462 -28.48 -11.55 20.88
CA ARG A 462 -28.68 -10.10 21.14
C ARG A 462 -28.64 -9.80 22.65
N ALA A 463 -29.15 -10.71 23.47
CA ALA A 463 -29.09 -10.64 24.92
C ALA A 463 -27.64 -10.72 25.46
N GLN A 464 -26.80 -11.62 24.94
CA GLN A 464 -25.39 -11.72 25.30
C GLN A 464 -24.60 -10.47 24.90
N ARG A 465 -24.85 -9.91 23.71
CA ARG A 465 -24.20 -8.67 23.26
C ARG A 465 -24.61 -7.47 24.11
N THR A 466 -25.90 -7.34 24.43
CA THR A 466 -26.40 -6.31 25.34
C THR A 466 -25.81 -6.47 26.73
N ALA A 467 -25.72 -7.70 27.24
CA ALA A 467 -25.10 -7.97 28.54
C ALA A 467 -23.62 -7.55 28.56
N ALA A 468 -22.84 -7.94 27.56
CA ALA A 468 -21.44 -7.55 27.43
C ALA A 468 -21.26 -6.03 27.28
N ALA A 469 -22.14 -5.35 26.55
CA ALA A 469 -22.13 -3.88 26.44
C ALA A 469 -22.46 -3.20 27.79
N ARG A 470 -23.43 -3.74 28.54
CA ARG A 470 -23.76 -3.26 29.91
C ARG A 470 -22.59 -3.44 30.87
N GLU A 471 -21.92 -4.58 30.83
CA GLU A 471 -20.72 -4.83 31.65
C GLU A 471 -19.61 -3.85 31.30
N ARG A 472 -19.33 -3.65 30.01
CA ARG A 472 -18.29 -2.72 29.53
C ARG A 472 -18.55 -1.28 29.96
N LEU A 473 -19.81 -0.82 29.86
CA LEU A 473 -20.21 0.51 30.35
C LEU A 473 -20.07 0.61 31.89
N ALA A 474 -20.44 -0.45 32.62
CA ALA A 474 -20.29 -0.48 34.07
C ALA A 474 -18.82 -0.44 34.50
N GLU A 475 -17.94 -1.18 33.83
CA GLU A 475 -16.49 -1.14 34.09
C GLU A 475 -15.90 0.24 33.83
N ALA A 476 -16.30 0.88 32.74
CA ALA A 476 -15.86 2.24 32.40
C ALA A 476 -16.32 3.28 33.43
N LEU A 477 -17.48 3.09 34.05
CA LEU A 477 -18.00 3.90 35.15
C LEU A 477 -17.58 3.38 36.53
N SER A 478 -16.45 2.66 36.63
CA SER A 478 -16.01 2.03 37.89
C SER A 478 -15.81 3.01 39.05
N ALA A 479 -15.47 4.27 38.75
CA ALA A 479 -15.30 5.34 39.73
C ALA A 479 -16.62 5.84 40.37
N TRP A 480 -17.78 5.55 39.75
CA TRP A 480 -19.08 5.97 40.28
C TRP A 480 -19.53 5.11 41.46
N PRO A 481 -20.33 5.66 42.41
CA PRO A 481 -20.98 4.87 43.44
C PRO A 481 -21.78 3.71 42.84
N ALA A 482 -21.62 2.50 43.38
CA ALA A 482 -22.16 1.27 42.78
C ALA A 482 -23.68 1.33 42.51
N LYS A 483 -24.43 2.01 43.37
CA LYS A 483 -25.89 2.20 43.24
C LYS A 483 -26.25 3.11 42.06
N GLU A 484 -25.48 4.18 41.85
CA GLU A 484 -25.70 5.15 40.76
C GLU A 484 -25.27 4.55 39.43
N ARG A 485 -24.11 3.89 39.39
CA ARG A 485 -23.65 3.13 38.23
C ARG A 485 -24.70 2.12 37.76
N LYS A 486 -25.19 1.28 38.67
CA LYS A 486 -26.18 0.25 38.32
C LYS A 486 -27.48 0.85 37.80
N ARG A 487 -27.92 1.98 38.39
CA ARG A 487 -29.11 2.70 37.94
C ARG A 487 -28.91 3.28 36.54
N TYR A 488 -27.79 3.95 36.28
CA TYR A 488 -27.49 4.56 34.99
C TYR A 488 -27.38 3.52 33.87
N VAL A 489 -26.58 2.47 34.09
CA VAL A 489 -26.44 1.36 33.12
C VAL A 489 -27.79 0.72 32.80
N ALA A 490 -28.70 0.61 33.78
CA ALA A 490 -30.03 0.04 33.59
C ALA A 490 -31.00 0.94 32.81
N GLN A 491 -30.80 2.26 32.80
CA GLN A 491 -31.70 3.21 32.11
C GLN A 491 -31.63 3.13 30.59
N HIS A 492 -30.51 2.64 30.06
CA HIS A 492 -30.31 2.56 28.62
C HIS A 492 -31.00 1.36 28.01
N TYR A 493 -31.75 1.62 26.94
CA TYR A 493 -32.37 0.61 26.10
C TYR A 493 -31.31 -0.11 25.25
N GLU A 494 -31.64 -1.31 24.78
CA GLU A 494 -30.65 -2.20 24.14
C GLU A 494 -29.98 -1.56 22.93
N ASN A 495 -30.76 -0.88 22.07
CA ASN A 495 -30.19 -0.22 20.89
C ASN A 495 -29.16 0.84 21.30
N TYR A 496 -29.42 1.71 22.27
CA TYR A 496 -28.42 2.69 22.74
C TYR A 496 -27.10 2.04 23.14
N LEU A 497 -27.18 0.98 23.95
CA LEU A 497 -25.98 0.27 24.44
C LEU A 497 -25.20 -0.41 23.31
N LEU A 498 -25.90 -0.87 22.28
CA LEU A 498 -25.32 -1.56 21.14
C LEU A 498 -24.86 -0.60 20.04
N THR A 499 -25.40 0.62 19.97
CA THR A 499 -25.23 1.56 18.83
C THR A 499 -24.51 2.86 19.14
N VAL A 500 -24.19 3.16 20.39
CA VAL A 500 -23.43 4.36 20.78
C VAL A 500 -22.02 3.95 21.20
N ASP A 501 -20.98 4.69 20.78
CA ASP A 501 -19.59 4.39 21.20
C ASP A 501 -19.41 4.58 22.70
N LEU A 502 -18.54 3.79 23.34
CA LEU A 502 -18.33 3.86 24.79
C LEU A 502 -17.91 5.27 25.25
N ASN A 503 -17.09 6.00 24.48
CA ASN A 503 -16.69 7.36 24.86
C ASN A 503 -17.88 8.33 24.82
N ASP A 504 -18.77 8.17 23.85
CA ASP A 504 -20.00 8.95 23.77
C ASP A 504 -20.97 8.57 24.90
N GLN A 505 -21.08 7.27 25.23
CA GLN A 505 -21.88 6.81 26.37
C GLN A 505 -21.37 7.40 27.70
N LEU A 506 -20.05 7.50 27.89
CA LEU A 506 -19.44 8.16 29.04
C LEU A 506 -19.71 9.66 29.06
N ARG A 507 -19.59 10.34 27.91
CA ARG A 507 -19.92 11.78 27.80
C ARG A 507 -21.40 12.06 28.10
N HIS A 508 -22.29 11.12 27.80
CA HIS A 508 -23.72 11.24 28.17
C HIS A 508 -23.99 10.91 29.64
N ALA A 509 -23.00 10.43 30.38
CA ALA A 509 -23.08 10.15 31.82
C ALA A 509 -22.62 11.33 32.67
N ASP A 510 -21.63 12.09 32.17
CA ASP A 510 -21.24 13.41 32.69
C ASP A 510 -22.37 14.45 32.51
#